data_AF-A0A3R8UTU3-F1
#
_entry.id   AF-A0A3R8UTU3-F1
#
_cell.length_a   1.000
_cell.length_b   1.000
_cell.length_c   1.000
_cell.angle_alpha   90.00
_cell.angle_beta   90.00
_cell.angle_gamma   90.00
#
_symmetry.space_group_name_H-M   'P 1'
#
loop_
_entity.id
_entity.type
_entity.pdbx_description
1 polymer ?
#
loop_
_entity_poly.entity_id
_entity_poly.type
_entity_poly.pdbx_seq_one_letter_code
_entity_poly.pdbx_strand_id
1 'polypeptide(L)'
;MKTVIHRATAALMLVLLALVAVPFARAQQSAQAATDAADPALRPHGSNKWRIEFDERAKSDGTLMFRVWPSGADPVLVEVPVRDGMSENHIAQAVRDAIGARLGKGYHVETDDGEDVLVKSRHGTGDFGIDLVSNTVRDVDIDLERE
;
A
#
# COMPACT_ATOMS: atom_id res chain seq x y z
N MET A 1 -9.84 83.29 -9.48
CA MET A 1 -8.96 83.90 -10.49
C MET A 1 -7.61 83.17 -10.49
N LYS A 2 -7.14 82.80 -11.69
CA LYS A 2 -5.75 82.48 -12.11
C LYS A 2 -5.11 81.14 -11.68
N THR A 3 -5.34 80.15 -12.57
CA THR A 3 -4.41 79.25 -13.30
C THR A 3 -2.89 79.30 -13.06
N VAL A 4 -2.23 78.12 -13.11
CA VAL A 4 -1.06 77.65 -13.92
C VAL A 4 -0.58 76.31 -13.28
N ILE A 5 -0.65 75.08 -13.83
CA ILE A 5 -0.15 74.41 -15.06
C ILE A 5 1.35 73.97 -15.00
N HIS A 6 1.56 72.63 -14.87
CA HIS A 6 2.63 71.76 -15.44
C HIS A 6 4.07 71.88 -14.87
N ARG A 7 4.98 70.88 -14.83
CA ARG A 7 5.09 69.47 -15.26
C ARG A 7 6.39 68.88 -14.67
N ALA A 8 6.39 67.57 -14.41
CA ALA A 8 7.45 66.57 -14.69
C ALA A 8 8.83 66.56 -13.96
N THR A 9 9.03 65.46 -13.22
CA THR A 9 10.15 64.48 -13.25
C THR A 9 11.57 64.82 -12.78
N ALA A 10 12.07 63.96 -11.87
CA ALA A 10 13.34 63.19 -11.87
C ALA A 10 13.83 63.03 -10.42
N ALA A 11 14.37 61.93 -9.91
CA ALA A 11 14.59 60.57 -10.36
C ALA A 11 14.84 59.76 -9.07
N LEU A 12 14.28 58.55 -8.94
CA LEU A 12 14.71 57.63 -7.88
C LEU A 12 14.93 56.27 -8.52
N MET A 13 16.20 56.00 -8.86
CA MET A 13 16.69 54.65 -9.10
C MET A 13 16.71 53.94 -7.74
N LEU A 14 15.96 52.84 -7.60
CA LEU A 14 16.28 51.83 -6.60
C LEU A 14 16.07 50.43 -7.19
N VAL A 15 17.21 49.86 -7.54
CA VAL A 15 17.63 48.46 -7.45
C VAL A 15 16.58 47.38 -7.76
N LEU A 16 16.86 46.69 -8.87
CA LEU A 16 16.32 45.42 -9.30
C LEU A 16 16.70 44.30 -8.30
N LEU A 17 15.72 43.55 -7.79
CA LEU A 17 15.95 42.20 -7.27
C LEU A 17 14.85 41.29 -7.82
N ALA A 18 15.21 40.47 -8.79
CA ALA A 18 14.35 39.43 -9.32
C ALA A 18 14.41 38.20 -8.41
N LEU A 19 13.25 37.68 -8.00
CA LEU A 19 13.09 36.27 -7.66
C LEU A 19 11.73 35.78 -8.17
N VAL A 20 11.78 35.02 -9.26
CA VAL A 20 10.67 34.22 -9.76
C VAL A 20 10.78 32.85 -9.11
N ALA A 21 9.74 32.41 -8.39
CA ALA A 21 9.35 31.01 -8.27
C ALA A 21 7.98 30.91 -7.58
N VAL A 22 6.93 30.68 -8.37
CA VAL A 22 5.71 30.03 -7.89
C VAL A 22 5.67 28.67 -8.57
N PRO A 23 5.44 27.59 -7.82
CA PRO A 23 4.33 26.75 -8.23
C PRO A 23 3.45 26.33 -7.04
N PHE A 24 2.15 26.56 -7.22
CA PHE A 24 1.04 25.68 -6.88
C PHE A 24 1.32 24.69 -5.74
N ALA A 25 0.96 25.10 -4.52
CA ALA A 25 0.67 24.17 -3.44
C ALA A 25 -0.48 23.28 -3.89
N ARG A 26 -0.10 22.10 -4.36
CA ARG A 26 -0.91 20.95 -4.72
C ARG A 26 -1.98 20.76 -3.65
N ALA A 27 -3.21 20.62 -4.13
CA ALA A 27 -4.40 20.28 -3.39
C ALA A 27 -4.09 19.46 -2.13
N GLN A 28 -4.50 19.98 -0.96
CA GLN A 28 -4.59 19.19 0.25
C GLN A 28 -5.50 18.00 -0.05
N GLN A 29 -4.81 16.89 -0.20
CA GLN A 29 -5.27 15.58 -0.54
C GLN A 29 -6.29 15.14 0.50
N SER A 30 -7.55 15.10 0.10
CA SER A 30 -8.58 14.29 0.75
C SER A 30 -8.18 12.81 0.61
N ALA A 31 -7.58 12.26 1.66
CA ALA A 31 -7.37 10.83 1.82
C ALA A 31 -7.58 10.46 3.28
N GLN A 32 -8.82 10.66 3.75
CA GLN A 32 -9.31 10.03 4.97
C GLN A 32 -9.89 8.67 4.56
N ALA A 33 -9.03 7.65 4.44
CA ALA A 33 -9.37 6.23 4.43
C ALA A 33 -8.09 5.41 4.65
N ALA A 34 -7.71 5.23 5.91
CA ALA A 34 -6.68 4.30 6.34
C ALA A 34 -6.95 3.91 7.81
N THR A 35 -7.98 3.09 7.98
CA THR A 35 -8.21 2.21 9.13
C THR A 35 -8.17 0.84 8.46
N ASP A 36 -7.09 0.09 8.40
CA ASP A 36 -6.19 -0.37 9.46
C ASP A 36 -4.78 -0.64 8.92
N ALA A 37 -3.93 0.40 8.82
CA ALA A 37 -2.53 0.16 8.51
C ALA A 37 -1.85 -0.46 9.75
N ALA A 38 -1.45 -1.72 9.65
CA ALA A 38 -0.72 -2.40 10.72
C ALA A 38 0.61 -1.70 11.04
N ASP A 39 1.01 -1.73 12.32
CA ASP A 39 2.25 -1.10 12.78
C ASP A 39 3.45 -1.72 12.04
N PRO A 40 4.24 -0.92 11.29
CA PRO A 40 5.40 -1.43 10.56
C PRO A 40 6.49 -2.03 11.46
N ALA A 41 6.41 -1.93 12.79
CA ALA A 41 7.34 -2.56 13.72
C ALA A 41 6.79 -3.79 14.47
N LEU A 42 5.46 -3.99 14.52
CA LEU A 42 4.89 -5.05 15.34
C LEU A 42 4.82 -6.37 14.56
N ARG A 43 5.55 -7.38 15.03
CA ARG A 43 5.43 -8.76 14.54
C ARG A 43 4.14 -9.38 15.08
N PRO A 44 3.24 -9.91 14.23
CA PRO A 44 2.11 -10.70 14.66
C PRO A 44 2.54 -11.94 15.46
N HIS A 45 1.65 -12.44 16.31
CA HIS A 45 1.87 -13.76 16.93
C HIS A 45 2.08 -14.81 15.84
N GLY A 46 3.09 -15.66 16.01
CA GLY A 46 3.37 -16.74 15.06
C GLY A 46 2.28 -17.80 15.06
N SER A 47 1.98 -18.35 13.87
CA SER A 47 1.29 -19.63 13.70
C SER A 47 2.04 -20.50 12.69
N ASN A 48 1.84 -21.81 12.77
CA ASN A 48 2.30 -22.75 11.75
C ASN A 48 1.36 -22.79 10.52
N LYS A 49 0.18 -22.19 10.62
CA LYS A 49 -0.82 -22.07 9.55
C LYS A 49 -1.56 -20.73 9.62
N TRP A 50 -1.77 -20.13 8.45
CA TRP A 50 -2.57 -18.94 8.26
C TRP A 50 -3.56 -19.16 7.12
N ARG A 51 -4.76 -18.59 7.28
CA ARG A 51 -5.74 -18.39 6.22
C ARG A 51 -5.80 -16.91 5.87
N ILE A 52 -5.86 -16.62 4.58
CA ILE A 52 -6.10 -15.30 4.03
C ILE A 52 -7.41 -15.41 3.26
N GLU A 53 -8.46 -14.81 3.79
CA GLU A 53 -9.79 -14.81 3.19
C GLU A 53 -9.93 -13.60 2.28
N PHE A 54 -10.58 -13.80 1.14
CA PHE A 54 -10.84 -12.74 0.18
C PHE A 54 -12.32 -12.69 -0.13
N ASP A 55 -12.92 -11.52 0.08
CA ASP A 55 -14.29 -11.25 -0.30
C ASP A 55 -14.34 -10.15 -1.35
N GLU A 56 -15.41 -10.18 -2.14
CA GLU A 56 -15.77 -9.19 -3.15
C GLU A 56 -14.83 -9.19 -4.39
N ARG A 57 -15.09 -8.23 -5.29
CA ARG A 57 -14.37 -8.09 -6.57
C ARG A 57 -13.68 -6.74 -6.62
N ALA A 58 -12.44 -6.74 -7.11
CA ALA A 58 -11.71 -5.51 -7.39
C ALA A 58 -12.51 -4.54 -8.28
N LYS A 59 -12.78 -3.33 -7.77
CA LYS A 59 -13.38 -2.20 -8.49
C LYS A 59 -12.35 -1.14 -8.89
N SER A 60 -11.07 -1.47 -8.81
CA SER A 60 -9.97 -0.65 -9.34
C SER A 60 -8.73 -1.51 -9.57
N ASP A 61 -7.82 -1.01 -10.40
CA ASP A 61 -6.42 -1.45 -10.32
C ASP A 61 -5.83 -1.05 -8.97
N GLY A 62 -4.86 -1.80 -8.50
CA GLY A 62 -4.17 -1.53 -7.24
C GLY A 62 -3.15 -2.59 -6.90
N THR A 63 -2.78 -2.61 -5.62
CA THR A 63 -1.74 -3.49 -5.09
C THR A 63 -2.06 -3.84 -3.65
N LEU A 64 -1.93 -5.13 -3.35
CA LEU A 64 -1.90 -5.67 -2.00
C LEU A 64 -0.44 -5.83 -1.58
N MET A 65 -0.11 -5.43 -0.35
CA MET A 65 1.21 -5.62 0.22
C MET A 65 1.10 -6.45 1.48
N PHE A 66 1.59 -7.68 1.42
CA PHE A 66 1.70 -8.54 2.59
C PHE A 66 3.11 -8.46 3.17
N ARG A 67 3.20 -8.66 4.47
CA ARG A 67 4.45 -8.83 5.17
C ARG A 67 4.44 -10.15 5.90
N VAL A 68 5.46 -10.96 5.64
CA VAL A 68 5.63 -12.27 6.26
C VAL A 68 6.86 -12.22 7.15
N TRP A 69 6.78 -12.74 8.37
CA TRP A 69 7.92 -12.93 9.26
C TRP A 69 8.23 -14.42 9.38
N PRO A 70 9.10 -14.98 8.53
CA PRO A 70 9.58 -16.35 8.68
C PRO A 70 10.21 -16.58 10.06
N SER A 71 10.28 -17.83 10.48
CA SER A 71 10.98 -18.18 11.72
C SER A 71 12.47 -17.87 11.58
N GLY A 72 13.02 -17.11 12.52
CA GLY A 72 14.46 -16.80 12.58
C GLY A 72 15.03 -15.98 11.41
N ALA A 73 14.20 -15.32 10.60
CA ALA A 73 14.66 -14.48 9.48
C ALA A 73 13.98 -13.09 9.49
N ASP A 74 14.53 -12.19 8.68
CA ASP A 74 13.98 -10.85 8.46
C ASP A 74 12.62 -10.91 7.75
N PRO A 75 11.75 -9.92 7.99
CA PRO A 75 10.45 -9.86 7.32
C PRO A 75 10.60 -9.70 5.81
N VAL A 76 9.75 -10.41 5.07
CA VAL A 76 9.67 -10.36 3.61
C VAL A 76 8.40 -9.63 3.20
N LEU A 77 8.55 -8.60 2.36
CA LEU A 77 7.43 -7.93 1.72
C LEU A 77 7.04 -8.66 0.42
N VAL A 78 5.74 -8.90 0.26
CA VAL A 78 5.16 -9.56 -0.90
C VAL A 78 4.14 -8.62 -1.53
N GLU A 79 4.52 -8.08 -2.67
CA GLU A 79 3.67 -7.22 -3.50
C GLU A 79 2.83 -8.07 -4.46
N VAL A 80 1.53 -7.81 -4.50
CA VAL A 80 0.59 -8.49 -5.39
C VAL A 80 -0.20 -7.45 -6.19
N PRO A 81 0.07 -7.29 -7.49
CA PRO A 81 -0.70 -6.40 -8.34
C PRO A 81 -2.09 -6.99 -8.60
N VAL A 82 -3.11 -6.17 -8.45
CA VAL A 82 -4.50 -6.53 -8.73
C VAL A 82 -5.04 -5.61 -9.81
N ARG A 83 -5.78 -6.18 -10.76
CA ARG A 83 -6.41 -5.43 -11.85
C ARG A 83 -7.89 -5.23 -11.56
N ASP A 84 -8.44 -4.14 -12.07
CA ASP A 84 -9.88 -3.89 -12.07
C ASP A 84 -10.63 -5.10 -12.65
N GLY A 85 -11.69 -5.50 -11.95
CA GLY A 85 -12.53 -6.63 -12.32
C GLY A 85 -12.00 -8.01 -11.94
N MET A 86 -10.82 -8.16 -11.30
CA MET A 86 -10.40 -9.46 -10.75
C MET A 86 -11.37 -9.94 -9.66
N SER A 87 -11.89 -11.16 -9.80
CA SER A 87 -12.69 -11.85 -8.78
C SER A 87 -11.83 -12.29 -7.59
N GLU A 88 -12.44 -12.50 -6.42
CA GLU A 88 -11.80 -13.09 -5.23
C GLU A 88 -10.93 -14.31 -5.58
N ASN A 89 -11.47 -15.25 -6.35
CA ASN A 89 -10.78 -16.42 -6.87
C ASN A 89 -9.46 -16.11 -7.61
N HIS A 90 -9.44 -15.06 -8.44
CA HIS A 90 -8.23 -14.67 -9.17
C HIS A 90 -7.25 -13.90 -8.27
N ILE A 91 -7.76 -13.13 -7.32
CA ILE A 91 -6.95 -12.44 -6.32
C ILE A 91 -6.25 -13.47 -5.43
N ALA A 92 -6.98 -14.45 -4.89
CA ALA A 92 -6.46 -15.55 -4.09
C ALA A 92 -5.36 -16.32 -4.83
N GLN A 93 -5.57 -16.65 -6.10
CA GLN A 93 -4.54 -17.30 -6.94
C GLN A 93 -3.28 -16.43 -7.10
N ALA A 94 -3.44 -15.14 -7.36
CA ALA A 94 -2.31 -14.21 -7.49
C ALA A 94 -1.52 -14.08 -6.18
N VAL A 95 -2.22 -14.03 -5.04
CA VAL A 95 -1.60 -13.99 -3.71
C VAL A 95 -0.87 -15.30 -3.40
N ARG A 96 -1.50 -16.46 -3.65
CA ARG A 96 -0.88 -17.79 -3.52
C ARG A 96 0.45 -17.83 -4.27
N ASP A 97 0.44 -17.43 -5.54
CA ASP A 97 1.61 -17.50 -6.40
C ASP A 97 2.71 -16.55 -5.93
N ALA A 98 2.36 -15.32 -5.56
CA ALA A 98 3.31 -14.33 -5.08
C ALA A 98 3.96 -14.73 -3.75
N ILE A 99 3.17 -15.18 -2.76
CA ILE A 99 3.69 -15.64 -1.47
C ILE A 99 4.53 -16.91 -1.66
N GLY A 100 4.04 -17.89 -2.42
CA GLY A 100 4.76 -19.14 -2.69
C GLY A 100 6.12 -18.90 -3.35
N ALA A 101 6.18 -17.99 -4.32
CA ALA A 101 7.43 -17.62 -4.99
C ALA A 101 8.43 -16.94 -4.04
N ARG A 102 7.96 -16.14 -3.08
CA ARG A 102 8.82 -15.39 -2.15
C ARG A 102 9.31 -16.23 -0.96
N LEU A 103 8.47 -17.09 -0.40
CA LEU A 103 8.80 -17.89 0.79
C LEU A 103 9.54 -19.20 0.46
N GLY A 104 9.31 -19.76 -0.73
CA GLY A 104 10.00 -20.95 -1.20
C GLY A 104 9.63 -22.23 -0.43
N LYS A 105 10.54 -23.20 -0.42
CA LYS A 105 10.23 -24.60 -0.09
C LYS A 105 9.89 -24.89 1.38
N GLY A 106 10.22 -23.98 2.31
CA GLY A 106 9.84 -24.12 3.72
C GLY A 106 8.33 -24.01 3.95
N TYR A 107 7.59 -23.54 2.94
CA TYR A 107 6.17 -23.28 3.03
C TYR A 107 5.40 -24.08 1.98
N HIS A 108 4.14 -24.34 2.28
CA HIS A 108 3.14 -24.84 1.35
C HIS A 108 2.07 -23.77 1.25
N VAL A 109 1.81 -23.29 0.04
CA VAL A 109 0.83 -22.22 -0.22
C VAL A 109 -0.15 -22.75 -1.24
N GLU A 110 -1.43 -22.73 -0.90
CA GLU A 110 -2.50 -23.25 -1.74
C GLU A 110 -3.75 -22.39 -1.63
N THR A 111 -4.64 -22.51 -2.62
CA THR A 111 -5.99 -21.96 -2.53
C THR A 111 -6.91 -22.99 -1.86
N ASP A 112 -7.81 -22.55 -0.99
CA ASP A 112 -8.86 -23.38 -0.37
C ASP A 112 -10.21 -22.97 -0.95
N ASP A 113 -10.96 -23.95 -1.48
CA ASP A 113 -12.19 -23.79 -2.26
C ASP A 113 -12.19 -22.73 -3.41
N GLY A 114 -11.02 -22.17 -3.71
CA GLY A 114 -10.77 -21.21 -4.78
C GLY A 114 -10.59 -19.78 -4.30
N GLU A 115 -11.19 -19.44 -3.15
CA GLU A 115 -11.42 -18.06 -2.71
C GLU A 115 -10.49 -17.65 -1.56
N ASP A 116 -9.98 -18.61 -0.80
CA ASP A 116 -9.03 -18.36 0.28
C ASP A 116 -7.62 -18.82 -0.07
N VAL A 117 -6.62 -18.30 0.64
CA VAL A 117 -5.24 -18.78 0.60
C VAL A 117 -4.83 -19.36 1.94
N LEU A 118 -4.41 -20.63 1.92
CA LEU A 118 -3.78 -21.28 3.06
C LEU A 118 -2.27 -21.24 2.92
N VAL A 119 -1.60 -20.63 3.90
CA VAL A 119 -0.14 -20.66 4.05
C VAL A 119 0.19 -21.58 5.21
N LYS A 120 0.95 -22.65 4.94
CA LYS A 120 1.34 -23.66 5.93
C LYS A 120 2.85 -23.75 6.00
N SER A 121 3.39 -23.70 7.21
CA SER A 121 4.81 -24.05 7.43
C SER A 121 5.00 -25.55 7.23
N ARG A 122 6.09 -25.95 6.59
CA ARG A 122 6.50 -27.36 6.55
C ARG A 122 7.23 -27.73 7.84
N HIS A 123 7.27 -29.03 8.12
CA HIS A 123 8.00 -29.57 9.26
C HIS A 123 9.43 -28.99 9.35
N GLY A 124 9.78 -28.46 10.52
CA GLY A 124 11.09 -27.85 10.78
C GLY A 124 11.23 -26.37 10.38
N THR A 125 10.25 -25.77 9.71
CA THR A 125 10.29 -24.35 9.31
C THR A 125 9.93 -23.41 10.46
N GLY A 126 9.11 -23.87 11.41
CA GLY A 126 8.67 -23.10 12.57
C GLY A 126 7.55 -22.10 12.26
N ASP A 127 7.03 -21.49 13.32
CA ASP A 127 5.91 -20.57 13.24
C ASP A 127 6.32 -19.25 12.58
N PHE A 128 5.37 -18.63 11.88
CA PHE A 128 5.57 -17.39 11.15
C PHE A 128 4.39 -16.45 11.35
N GLY A 129 4.61 -15.15 11.13
CA GLY A 129 3.55 -14.15 11.13
C GLY A 129 3.21 -13.71 9.71
N ILE A 130 1.95 -13.39 9.46
CA ILE A 130 1.49 -12.69 8.26
C ILE A 130 0.69 -11.45 8.70
N ASP A 131 0.86 -10.37 7.95
CA ASP A 131 0.16 -9.11 8.15
C ASP A 131 -0.10 -8.43 6.80
N LEU A 132 -1.20 -7.69 6.70
CA LEU A 132 -1.53 -6.89 5.53
C LEU A 132 -1.04 -5.45 5.78
N VAL A 133 0.01 -5.05 5.08
CA VAL A 133 0.64 -3.73 5.23
C VAL A 133 -0.20 -2.65 4.54
N SER A 134 -0.74 -2.96 3.37
CA SER A 134 -1.58 -2.02 2.62
C SER A 134 -2.47 -2.74 1.60
N ASN A 135 -3.67 -2.22 1.44
CA ASN A 135 -4.56 -2.51 0.33
C ASN A 135 -4.92 -1.20 -0.38
N THR A 136 -4.54 -1.08 -1.65
CA THR A 136 -4.89 0.08 -2.49
C THR A 136 -5.99 -0.23 -3.50
N VAL A 137 -6.48 -1.47 -3.50
CA VAL A 137 -7.56 -1.96 -4.35
C VAL A 137 -8.89 -1.57 -3.70
N ARG A 138 -9.81 -1.03 -4.49
CA ARG A 138 -11.15 -0.69 -4.00
C ARG A 138 -12.04 -1.94 -4.02
N ASP A 139 -12.82 -2.10 -2.94
CA ASP A 139 -13.89 -3.11 -2.83
C ASP A 139 -13.37 -4.56 -2.80
N VAL A 140 -12.22 -4.76 -2.16
CA VAL A 140 -11.67 -6.08 -1.84
C VAL A 140 -11.46 -6.10 -0.34
N ASP A 141 -12.19 -6.97 0.34
CA ASP A 141 -12.07 -7.19 1.77
C ASP A 141 -11.14 -8.39 2.00
N ILE A 142 -10.28 -8.30 3.02
CA ILE A 142 -9.22 -9.28 3.27
C ILE A 142 -9.12 -9.51 4.77
N ASP A 143 -9.33 -10.75 5.19
CA ASP A 143 -9.19 -11.16 6.57
C ASP A 143 -8.03 -12.16 6.75
N LEU A 144 -7.32 -12.03 7.88
CA LEU A 144 -6.16 -12.84 8.22
C LEU A 144 -6.42 -13.63 9.48
N GLU A 145 -6.53 -14.95 9.33
CA GLU A 145 -6.79 -15.86 10.45
C GLU A 145 -5.59 -16.76 10.73
N ARG A 146 -5.33 -16.97 12.03
CA ARG A 146 -4.40 -18.00 12.48
C ARG A 146 -5.17 -19.28 12.71
N GLU A 147 -4.66 -20.39 12.17
CA GLU A 147 -5.18 -21.74 12.40
C GLU A 147 -4.16 -22.61 13.15
#